data_AF-A0A7K8MSJ0-F1
#
_entry.id   AF-A0A7K8MSJ0-F1
#
_cell.length_a   1.000
_cell.length_b   1.000
_cell.length_c   1.000
_cell.angle_alpha   90.00
_cell.angle_beta   90.00
_cell.angle_gamma   90.00
#
_symmetry.space_group_name_H-M   'P 1'
#
loop_
_entity.id
_entity.type
_entity.pdbx_description
1 polymer ?
#
loop_
_entity_poly.entity_id
_entity_poly.type
_entity_poly.pdbx_seq_one_letter_code
_entity_poly.pdbx_strand_id
1 'polypeptide(L)'
;SSFIRLPPEEGSQDDGSESPEQLRREIEQCKERYSVLEQDHAKLQMANKAAEQRARELKEEGELLHKILEQQLSSNGDEERVHQIFATKVENNRLRQEKQILKNKLEELKKRVLWNDPVMMLSALPEKPMIFKGLTVNKDDMNKLMLTPLIHYPLPGGSALITFEEAKVAQRIIEVREHMVELSCGEELEELDRCRVRVQAVAVDILLPSALEVRLTQSSRSILVSDLPSLGISKEALLDKLELFFSKTKNGGSE
;
A
#
# COMPACT_ATOMS: atom_id res chain seq x y z
N SER A 1 8.15 15.92 8.09
CA SER A 1 7.24 15.43 9.14
C SER A 1 6.69 16.64 9.87
N SER A 2 5.42 16.95 9.66
CA SER A 2 4.77 18.07 10.35
C SER A 2 3.36 17.63 10.72
N PHE A 3 3.20 17.26 11.98
CA PHE A 3 1.89 17.03 12.59
C PHE A 3 1.47 18.33 13.28
N ILE A 4 0.28 18.81 12.97
CA ILE A 4 -0.36 19.92 13.67
C ILE A 4 -0.90 19.36 14.99
N ARG A 5 -0.45 19.93 16.11
CA ARG A 5 -0.95 19.65 17.45
C ARG A 5 -1.93 20.77 17.80
N LEU A 6 -3.19 20.45 18.03
CA LEU A 6 -4.18 21.40 18.55
C LEU A 6 -4.26 21.29 20.08
N PRO A 7 -4.58 22.41 20.78
CA PRO A 7 -4.53 22.49 22.23
C PRO A 7 -5.78 21.87 22.89
N PRO A 8 -5.73 21.51 24.18
CA PRO A 8 -6.90 21.08 24.92
C PRO A 8 -7.56 22.31 25.57
N GLU A 9 -8.87 22.52 25.39
CA GLU A 9 -9.63 23.30 26.36
C GLU A 9 -11.00 22.68 26.65
N GLU A 10 -11.07 22.26 27.91
CA GLU A 10 -12.18 22.18 28.86
C GLU A 10 -13.51 22.76 28.38
N GLY A 11 -14.49 21.86 28.23
CA GLY A 11 -15.89 22.19 28.09
C GLY A 11 -16.50 22.57 29.45
N SER A 12 -17.06 23.78 29.52
CA SER A 12 -18.21 24.07 30.36
C SER A 12 -19.45 23.82 29.51
N GLN A 13 -20.27 22.84 29.92
CA GLN A 13 -21.52 22.44 29.27
C GLN A 13 -22.63 23.49 29.47
N ASP A 14 -23.44 23.70 28.43
CA ASP A 14 -24.87 23.98 28.58
C ASP A 14 -25.65 23.46 27.34
N ASP A 15 -26.48 22.47 27.65
CA ASP A 15 -27.73 21.94 27.07
C ASP A 15 -28.43 22.70 25.92
N GLY A 16 -28.87 21.95 24.90
CA GLY A 16 -30.24 22.06 24.37
C GLY A 16 -30.47 22.98 23.16
N SER A 17 -30.89 22.37 22.04
CA SER A 17 -31.16 22.95 20.71
C SER A 17 -29.94 23.29 19.81
N GLU A 18 -29.86 22.75 18.58
CA GLU A 18 -29.16 23.29 17.42
C GLU A 18 -30.16 24.36 17.09
N SER A 19 -30.12 25.37 17.95
CA SER A 19 -30.72 26.62 17.74
C SER A 19 -30.34 26.94 16.30
N PRO A 20 -31.24 27.49 15.50
CA PRO A 20 -30.88 27.98 14.18
C PRO A 20 -29.58 28.82 14.24
N GLU A 21 -29.21 29.36 15.41
CA GLU A 21 -27.91 29.94 15.73
C GLU A 21 -26.69 28.98 15.70
N GLN A 22 -26.76 27.74 16.18
CA GLN A 22 -25.67 26.75 16.10
C GLN A 22 -25.37 26.35 14.65
N LEU A 23 -26.39 26.00 13.87
CA LEU A 23 -26.24 25.70 12.45
C LEU A 23 -25.76 26.92 11.67
N ARG A 24 -26.23 28.12 12.04
CA ARG A 24 -25.68 29.38 11.48
C ARG A 24 -24.21 29.54 11.83
N ARG A 25 -23.78 29.22 13.07
CA ARG A 25 -22.37 29.27 13.48
C ARG A 25 -21.51 28.27 12.69
N GLU A 26 -21.99 27.06 12.45
CA GLU A 26 -21.26 26.06 11.65
C GLU A 26 -21.20 26.42 10.16
N ILE A 27 -22.29 26.94 9.60
CA ILE A 27 -22.31 27.48 8.24
C ILE A 27 -21.33 28.64 8.14
N GLU A 28 -21.30 29.52 9.14
CA GLU A 28 -20.36 30.65 9.16
C GLU A 28 -18.92 30.18 9.31
N GLN A 29 -18.66 29.15 10.12
CA GLN A 29 -17.34 28.53 10.23
C GLN A 29 -16.91 27.82 8.94
N CYS A 30 -17.83 27.14 8.25
CA CYS A 30 -17.58 26.55 6.94
C CYS A 30 -17.29 27.63 5.89
N LYS A 31 -18.03 28.74 5.89
CA LYS A 31 -17.76 29.89 5.01
C LYS A 31 -16.41 30.52 5.32
N GLU A 32 -16.05 30.66 6.58
CA GLU A 32 -14.75 31.21 6.98
C GLU A 32 -13.60 30.28 6.53
N ARG A 33 -13.72 28.97 6.78
CA ARG A 33 -12.76 27.97 6.27
C ARG A 33 -12.67 27.98 4.74
N TYR A 34 -13.80 28.11 4.05
CA TYR A 34 -13.83 28.23 2.60
C TYR A 34 -13.15 29.52 2.13
N SER A 35 -13.40 30.65 2.79
CA SER A 35 -12.76 31.93 2.49
C SER A 35 -11.25 31.88 2.71
N VAL A 36 -10.78 31.21 3.77
CA VAL A 36 -9.35 31.00 4.03
C VAL A 36 -8.74 30.11 2.95
N LEU A 37 -9.41 29.01 2.58
CA LEU A 37 -8.96 28.10 1.53
C LEU A 37 -8.89 28.80 0.16
N GLU A 38 -9.87 29.63 -0.16
CA GLU A 38 -9.90 30.43 -1.39
C GLU A 38 -8.77 31.46 -1.41
N GLN A 39 -8.50 32.11 -0.28
CA GLN A 39 -7.35 33.02 -0.15
C GLN A 39 -6.02 32.28 -0.33
N ASP A 40 -5.86 31.11 0.28
CA ASP A 40 -4.65 30.31 0.16
C ASP A 40 -4.48 29.74 -1.25
N HIS A 41 -5.57 29.35 -1.91
CA HIS A 41 -5.56 28.97 -3.32
C HIS A 41 -5.07 30.13 -4.20
N ALA A 42 -5.55 31.35 -3.97
CA ALA A 42 -5.10 32.54 -4.68
C ALA A 42 -3.61 32.83 -4.44
N LYS A 43 -3.14 32.74 -3.19
CA LYS A 43 -1.69 32.89 -2.86
C LYS A 43 -0.85 31.83 -3.55
N LEU A 44 -1.27 30.56 -3.52
CA LEU A 44 -0.58 29.45 -4.17
C LEU A 44 -0.52 29.65 -5.68
N GLN A 45 -1.62 30.08 -6.29
CA GLN A 45 -1.68 30.37 -7.72
C GLN A 45 -0.72 31.50 -8.12
N MET A 46 -0.62 32.56 -7.31
CA MET A 46 0.36 33.63 -7.54
C MET A 46 1.80 33.14 -7.38
N ALA A 47 2.08 32.36 -6.33
CA ALA A 47 3.42 31.78 -6.11
C ALA A 47 3.83 30.84 -7.24
N ASN A 48 2.89 30.04 -7.75
CA ASN A 48 3.12 29.15 -8.88
C ASN A 48 3.44 29.94 -10.16
N LYS A 49 2.62 30.96 -10.51
CA LYS A 49 2.90 31.85 -11.65
C LYS A 49 4.27 32.54 -11.53
N ALA A 50 4.64 32.98 -10.33
CA ALA A 50 5.96 33.58 -10.09
C ALA A 50 7.11 32.56 -10.24
N ALA A 51 6.91 31.32 -9.79
CA ALA A 51 7.89 30.25 -9.95
C ALA A 51 8.06 29.85 -11.43
N GLU A 52 6.95 29.72 -12.18
CA GLU A 52 6.97 29.48 -13.62
C GLU A 52 7.69 30.60 -14.37
N GLN A 53 7.44 31.86 -14.00
CA GLN A 53 8.12 33.00 -14.60
C GLN A 53 9.63 32.96 -14.36
N ARG A 54 10.07 32.72 -13.11
CA ARG A 54 11.50 32.56 -12.80
C ARG A 54 12.13 31.39 -13.54
N ALA A 55 11.39 30.28 -13.70
CA ALA A 55 11.88 29.12 -14.44
C ALA A 55 12.08 29.46 -15.93
N ARG A 56 11.21 30.29 -16.53
CA ARG A 56 11.40 30.81 -17.89
C ARG A 56 12.61 31.71 -17.99
N GLU A 57 12.77 32.67 -17.08
CA GLU A 57 13.92 33.58 -17.05
C GLU A 57 15.25 32.83 -16.92
N LEU A 58 15.34 31.86 -16.01
CA LEU A 58 16.53 31.02 -15.85
C LEU A 58 16.82 30.17 -17.09
N LYS A 59 15.77 29.72 -17.79
CA LYS A 59 15.92 29.00 -19.05
C LYS A 59 16.49 29.90 -20.14
N GLU A 60 15.96 31.11 -20.28
CA GLU A 60 16.45 32.12 -21.24
C GLU A 60 17.89 32.55 -20.92
N GLU A 61 18.22 32.76 -19.65
CA GLU A 61 19.60 33.06 -19.20
C GLU A 61 20.55 31.89 -19.51
N GLY A 62 20.10 30.65 -19.27
CA GLY A 62 20.86 29.46 -19.64
C GLY A 62 21.11 29.33 -21.14
N GLU A 63 20.12 29.65 -21.97
CA GLU A 63 20.25 29.70 -23.43
C GLU A 63 21.20 30.82 -23.89
N LEU A 64 21.14 32.00 -23.27
CA LEU A 64 22.03 33.12 -23.55
C LEU A 64 23.49 32.76 -23.21
N LEU A 65 23.73 32.20 -22.02
CA LEU A 65 25.05 31.74 -21.59
C LEU A 65 25.59 30.66 -22.53
N HIS A 66 24.73 29.73 -22.96
CA HIS A 66 25.10 28.71 -23.93
C HIS A 66 25.58 29.33 -25.24
N LYS A 67 24.85 30.32 -25.76
CA LYS A 67 25.20 31.04 -26.99
C LYS A 67 26.49 31.86 -26.84
N ILE A 68 26.71 32.51 -25.70
CA ILE A 68 27.96 33.24 -25.40
C ILE A 68 29.14 32.27 -25.37
N LEU A 69 29.00 31.12 -24.70
CA LEU A 69 30.00 30.06 -24.68
C LEU A 69 30.30 29.54 -26.09
N GLU A 70 29.27 29.25 -26.88
CA GLU A 70 29.42 28.78 -28.25
C GLU A 70 30.12 29.82 -29.14
N GLN A 71 29.80 31.11 -28.98
CA GLN A 71 30.42 32.22 -29.69
C GLN A 71 31.87 32.46 -29.24
N GLN A 72 32.18 32.30 -27.96
CA GLN A 72 33.55 32.33 -27.43
C GLN A 72 34.38 31.15 -27.93
N LEU A 73 33.80 29.95 -27.99
CA LEU A 73 34.45 28.73 -28.47
C LEU A 73 34.76 28.79 -29.97
N SER A 74 33.86 29.37 -30.77
CA SER A 74 34.08 29.60 -32.20
C SER A 74 35.06 30.75 -32.49
N SER A 75 35.22 31.71 -31.58
CA SER A 75 36.21 32.79 -31.70
C SER A 75 37.64 32.39 -31.28
N ASN A 76 37.81 31.34 -30.46
CA ASN A 76 39.10 31.00 -29.85
C ASN A 76 39.88 29.88 -30.56
N GLY A 77 39.41 29.34 -31.69
CA GLY A 77 40.11 28.27 -32.42
C GLY A 77 40.23 26.96 -31.64
N ASP A 78 39.38 26.75 -30.62
CA ASP A 78 39.44 25.64 -29.66
C ASP A 78 38.47 24.51 -30.06
N GLU A 79 38.31 24.26 -31.37
CA GLU A 79 37.34 23.31 -31.95
C GLU A 79 37.46 21.91 -31.34
N GLU A 80 38.67 21.48 -31.02
CA GLU A 80 38.97 20.15 -30.48
C GLU A 80 38.34 19.94 -29.08
N ARG A 81 38.32 20.98 -28.23
CA ARG A 81 37.66 20.92 -26.92
C ARG A 81 36.14 20.85 -27.04
N VAL A 82 35.56 21.52 -28.04
CA VAL A 82 34.11 21.49 -28.31
C VAL A 82 33.68 20.08 -28.73
N HIS A 83 34.44 19.45 -29.63
CA HIS A 83 34.19 18.09 -30.06
C HIS A 83 34.30 17.09 -28.90
N GLN A 84 35.29 17.26 -28.02
CA GLN A 84 35.44 16.44 -26.82
C GLN A 84 34.25 16.58 -25.86
N ILE A 85 33.79 17.80 -25.61
CA ILE A 85 32.64 18.08 -24.73
C ILE A 85 31.36 17.49 -25.33
N PHE A 86 31.15 17.65 -26.64
CA PHE A 86 29.97 17.09 -27.32
C PHE A 86 29.97 15.56 -27.26
N ALA A 87 31.10 14.91 -27.56
CA ALA A 87 31.26 13.47 -27.45
C ALA A 87 30.99 12.97 -26.02
N THR A 88 31.53 13.67 -25.01
CA THR A 88 31.33 13.35 -23.59
C THR A 88 29.86 13.54 -23.16
N LYS A 89 29.17 14.54 -23.70
CA LYS A 89 27.75 14.81 -23.42
C LYS A 89 26.84 13.74 -24.04
N VAL A 90 27.13 13.31 -25.27
CA VAL A 90 26.40 12.22 -25.93
C VAL A 90 26.57 10.92 -25.15
N GLU A 91 27.81 10.60 -24.79
CA GLU A 91 28.13 9.39 -24.03
C GLU A 91 27.48 9.38 -22.63
N ASN A 92 27.48 10.51 -21.92
CA ASN A 92 26.76 10.63 -20.65
C ASN A 92 25.26 10.39 -20.78
N ASN A 93 24.63 10.90 -21.85
CA ASN A 93 23.21 10.64 -22.10
C ASN A 93 22.94 9.16 -22.36
N ARG A 94 23.80 8.50 -23.16
CA ARG A 94 23.74 7.06 -23.43
C ARG A 94 23.83 6.24 -22.13
N LEU A 95 24.85 6.52 -21.31
CA LEU A 95 25.06 5.83 -20.03
C LEU A 95 23.89 6.04 -19.06
N ARG A 96 23.30 7.25 -19.04
CA ARG A 96 22.14 7.55 -18.18
C ARG A 96 20.91 6.76 -18.60
N GLN A 97 20.67 6.60 -19.90
CA GLN A 97 19.60 5.75 -20.43
C GLN A 97 19.85 4.28 -20.10
N GLU A 98 21.07 3.79 -20.31
CA GLU A 98 21.44 2.40 -20.03
C GLU A 98 21.28 2.06 -18.55
N LYS A 99 21.72 2.95 -17.66
CA LYS A 99 21.50 2.83 -16.21
C LYS A 99 20.01 2.76 -15.86
N GLN A 100 19.16 3.56 -16.50
CA GLN A 100 17.72 3.52 -16.27
C GLN A 100 17.11 2.18 -16.72
N ILE A 101 17.52 1.68 -17.88
CA ILE A 101 17.07 0.37 -18.41
C ILE A 101 17.48 -0.75 -17.46
N LEU A 102 18.75 -0.78 -17.03
CA LEU A 102 19.27 -1.77 -16.09
C LEU A 102 18.52 -1.73 -14.76
N LYS A 103 18.23 -0.52 -14.24
CA LYS A 103 17.44 -0.35 -13.02
C LYS A 103 16.04 -0.92 -13.17
N ASN A 104 15.36 -0.66 -14.30
CA ASN A 104 14.03 -1.21 -14.56
C ASN A 104 14.05 -2.74 -14.68
N LYS A 105 15.03 -3.30 -15.40
CA LYS A 105 15.23 -4.75 -15.52
C LYS A 105 15.48 -5.41 -14.16
N LEU A 106 16.26 -4.76 -13.29
CA LEU A 106 16.53 -5.23 -11.94
C LEU A 106 15.25 -5.28 -11.10
N GLU A 107 14.42 -4.25 -11.16
CA GLU A 107 13.14 -4.25 -10.43
C GLU A 107 12.15 -5.28 -10.97
N GLU A 108 12.10 -5.50 -12.29
CA GLU A 108 11.34 -6.60 -12.88
C GLU A 108 11.84 -7.97 -12.41
N LEU A 109 13.16 -8.18 -12.40
CA LEU A 109 13.76 -9.42 -11.91
C LEU A 109 13.44 -9.64 -10.44
N LYS A 110 13.56 -8.62 -9.59
CA LYS A 110 13.15 -8.71 -8.18
C LYS A 110 11.69 -9.06 -8.01
N LYS A 111 10.79 -8.45 -8.80
CA LYS A 111 9.37 -8.82 -8.79
C LYS A 111 9.16 -10.29 -9.18
N ARG A 112 9.87 -10.78 -10.19
CA ARG A 112 9.81 -12.21 -10.58
C ARG A 112 10.40 -13.12 -9.50
N VAL A 113 11.53 -12.75 -8.90
CA VAL A 113 12.20 -13.53 -7.84
C VAL A 113 11.37 -13.58 -6.57
N LEU A 114 10.65 -12.50 -6.22
CA LEU A 114 9.76 -12.45 -5.07
C LEU A 114 8.68 -13.55 -5.09
N TRP A 115 8.22 -13.96 -6.27
CA TRP A 115 7.25 -15.06 -6.45
C TRP A 115 7.90 -16.42 -6.69
N ASN A 116 9.20 -16.47 -6.97
CA ASN A 116 9.95 -17.70 -7.25
C ASN A 116 10.79 -18.16 -6.06
N ASP A 117 10.92 -17.36 -5.00
CA ASP A 117 11.53 -17.77 -3.73
C ASP A 117 10.48 -18.55 -2.91
N PRO A 118 10.65 -19.87 -2.72
CA PRO A 118 9.73 -20.67 -1.92
C PRO A 118 9.61 -20.13 -0.49
N VAL A 119 10.66 -19.52 0.07
CA VAL A 119 10.69 -19.04 1.46
C VAL A 119 9.75 -17.85 1.67
N MET A 120 9.72 -16.90 0.74
CA MET A 120 8.80 -15.75 0.78
C MET A 120 7.33 -16.16 0.55
N MET A 121 7.11 -17.22 -0.25
CA MET A 121 5.77 -17.79 -0.45
C MET A 121 5.27 -18.57 0.78
N LEU A 122 6.19 -19.20 1.51
CA LEU A 122 5.90 -20.00 2.71
C LEU A 122 5.64 -19.14 3.95
N SER A 123 6.27 -17.97 4.10
CA SER A 123 5.96 -17.04 5.20
C SER A 123 4.54 -16.46 5.13
N ALA A 124 3.86 -16.60 3.98
CA ALA A 124 2.45 -16.24 3.81
C ALA A 124 1.48 -17.42 4.06
N LEU A 125 2.00 -18.64 4.24
CA LEU A 125 1.21 -19.82 4.57
C LEU A 125 1.09 -19.95 6.10
N PRO A 126 -0.05 -20.45 6.61
CA PRO A 126 -0.23 -20.63 8.05
C PRO A 126 0.80 -21.63 8.60
N GLU A 127 1.59 -21.20 9.57
CA GLU A 127 2.53 -22.06 10.29
C GLU A 127 1.76 -23.04 11.19
N LYS A 128 1.93 -24.35 10.95
CA LYS A 128 1.41 -25.39 11.81
C LYS A 128 2.57 -25.99 12.62
N PRO A 129 2.60 -25.84 13.96
CA PRO A 129 3.63 -26.48 14.77
C PRO A 129 3.50 -27.99 14.64
N MET A 130 4.48 -28.61 13.97
CA MET A 130 4.50 -30.04 13.71
C MET A 130 5.34 -30.72 14.80
N ILE A 131 4.69 -31.43 15.72
CA ILE A 131 5.38 -32.22 16.74
C ILE A 131 5.54 -33.63 16.19
N PHE A 132 6.77 -34.01 15.83
CA PHE A 132 7.11 -35.37 15.43
C PHE A 132 7.03 -36.31 16.63
N LYS A 133 5.84 -36.89 16.87
CA LYS A 133 5.60 -37.89 17.92
C LYS A 133 5.70 -39.34 17.42
N GLY A 134 6.13 -39.56 16.17
CA GLY A 134 6.30 -40.90 15.59
C GLY A 134 4.99 -41.70 15.39
N LEU A 135 3.82 -41.08 15.58
CA LEU A 135 2.50 -41.69 15.36
C LEU A 135 1.99 -41.36 13.96
N THR A 136 1.92 -42.37 13.10
CA THR A 136 1.28 -42.30 11.79
C THR A 136 -0.23 -42.46 11.94
N VAL A 137 -0.95 -41.35 12.04
CA VAL A 137 -2.41 -41.37 11.86
C VAL A 137 -2.71 -41.53 10.37
N ASN A 138 -3.77 -42.29 10.05
CA ASN A 138 -4.15 -42.71 8.71
C ASN A 138 -4.07 -41.59 7.65
N LYS A 139 -3.66 -41.99 6.43
CA LYS A 139 -3.30 -41.12 5.30
C LYS A 139 -4.41 -40.19 4.79
N ASP A 140 -5.67 -40.45 5.13
CA ASP A 140 -6.80 -39.79 4.48
C ASP A 140 -7.13 -38.39 5.04
N ASP A 141 -6.66 -38.04 6.24
CA ASP A 141 -7.02 -36.76 6.88
C ASP A 141 -5.90 -35.69 6.89
N MET A 142 -4.67 -36.03 6.48
CA MET A 142 -3.50 -35.19 6.77
C MET A 142 -3.15 -34.11 5.73
N ASN A 143 -3.81 -34.10 4.56
CA ASN A 143 -3.39 -33.24 3.43
C ASN A 143 -4.35 -32.10 3.08
N LYS A 144 -5.38 -31.85 3.90
CA LYS A 144 -6.32 -30.76 3.64
C LYS A 144 -5.85 -29.48 4.33
N LEU A 145 -5.12 -28.64 3.60
CA LEU A 145 -4.90 -27.26 4.03
C LEU A 145 -6.23 -26.50 3.91
N MET A 146 -6.78 -26.11 5.06
CA MET A 146 -7.93 -25.21 5.11
C MET A 146 -7.40 -23.78 5.02
N LEU A 147 -7.58 -23.16 3.86
CA LEU A 147 -7.27 -21.75 3.64
C LEU A 147 -8.57 -20.94 3.78
N THR A 148 -8.56 -19.93 4.65
CA THR A 148 -9.64 -18.94 4.70
C THR A 148 -9.21 -17.76 3.83
N PRO A 149 -9.82 -17.53 2.65
CA PRO A 149 -9.43 -16.43 1.79
C PRO A 149 -9.77 -15.09 2.44
N LEU A 150 -8.78 -14.21 2.56
CA LEU A 150 -9.00 -12.81 2.94
C LEU A 150 -9.11 -11.97 1.67
N ILE A 151 -10.34 -11.63 1.30
CA ILE A 151 -10.64 -10.89 0.06
C ILE A 151 -10.76 -9.40 0.39
N HIS A 152 -9.89 -8.58 -0.22
CA HIS A 152 -9.96 -7.13 -0.13
C HIS A 152 -10.74 -6.59 -1.32
N TYR A 153 -11.92 -6.01 -1.06
CA TYR A 153 -12.72 -5.37 -2.08
C TYR A 153 -12.58 -3.84 -1.98
N PRO A 154 -12.07 -3.15 -3.03
CA PRO A 154 -11.90 -1.70 -2.98
C PRO A 154 -13.28 -1.03 -3.05
N LEU A 155 -13.64 -0.32 -1.97
CA LEU A 155 -14.83 0.50 -1.92
C LEU A 155 -14.48 1.97 -2.15
N PRO A 156 -15.31 2.72 -2.90
CA PRO A 156 -15.21 4.17 -2.94
C PRO A 156 -15.29 4.76 -1.52
N GLY A 157 -14.57 5.85 -1.28
CA GLY A 157 -14.64 6.57 0.01
C GLY A 157 -16.07 7.01 0.32
N GLY A 158 -16.47 6.89 1.60
CA GLY A 158 -17.83 7.19 2.05
C GLY A 158 -18.86 6.09 1.74
N SER A 159 -18.43 4.94 1.21
CA SER A 159 -19.27 3.76 1.01
C SER A 159 -18.90 2.65 2.01
N ALA A 160 -19.88 1.82 2.35
CA ALA A 160 -19.68 0.64 3.19
C ALA A 160 -20.37 -0.57 2.54
N LEU A 161 -19.76 -1.75 2.71
CA LEU A 161 -20.37 -3.01 2.34
C LEU A 161 -21.07 -3.60 3.56
N ILE A 162 -22.36 -3.87 3.42
CA ILE A 162 -23.19 -4.49 4.46
C ILE A 162 -23.63 -5.84 3.93
N THR A 163 -23.44 -6.89 4.74
CA THR A 163 -23.90 -8.24 4.44
C THR A 163 -25.03 -8.60 5.39
N PHE A 164 -26.00 -9.35 4.88
CA PHE A 164 -27.15 -9.83 5.66
C PHE A 164 -27.18 -11.35 5.61
N GLU A 165 -27.52 -11.98 6.72
CA GLU A 165 -27.69 -13.44 6.79
C GLU A 165 -28.84 -13.90 5.89
N GLU A 166 -29.95 -13.16 5.88
CA GLU A 166 -31.12 -13.46 5.06
C GLU A 166 -31.16 -12.60 3.79
N ALA A 167 -31.09 -13.24 2.62
CA ALA A 167 -31.17 -12.56 1.32
C ALA A 167 -32.44 -11.69 1.15
N LYS A 168 -33.57 -12.12 1.74
CA LYS A 168 -34.83 -11.36 1.69
C LYS A 168 -34.73 -10.01 2.41
N VAL A 169 -33.90 -9.88 3.43
CA VAL A 169 -33.68 -8.62 4.16
C VAL A 169 -32.92 -7.65 3.26
N ALA A 170 -31.81 -8.09 2.66
CA ALA A 170 -31.02 -7.30 1.74
C ALA A 170 -31.86 -6.78 0.56
N GLN A 171 -32.70 -7.65 -0.01
CA GLN A 171 -33.55 -7.30 -1.15
C GLN A 171 -34.54 -6.16 -0.81
N ARG A 172 -35.22 -6.23 0.35
CA ARG A 172 -36.13 -5.17 0.79
C ARG A 172 -35.42 -3.84 1.00
N ILE A 173 -34.20 -3.86 1.56
CA ILE A 173 -33.41 -2.66 1.78
C ILE A 173 -33.00 -2.02 0.44
N ILE A 174 -32.59 -2.83 -0.53
CA ILE A 174 -32.24 -2.35 -1.88
C ILE A 174 -33.47 -1.80 -2.62
N GLU A 175 -34.64 -2.43 -2.47
CA GLU A 175 -35.90 -1.96 -3.08
C GLU A 175 -36.30 -0.55 -2.61
N VAL A 176 -36.10 -0.25 -1.32
CA VAL A 176 -36.38 1.07 -0.74
C VAL A 176 -35.37 2.13 -1.21
N ARG A 177 -34.17 1.73 -1.65
CA ARG A 177 -33.05 2.54 -2.15
C ARG A 177 -32.49 3.58 -1.19
N GLU A 178 -33.28 4.48 -0.64
CA GLU A 178 -32.81 5.54 0.26
C GLU A 178 -33.23 5.30 1.70
N HIS A 179 -32.27 5.41 2.62
CA HIS A 179 -32.49 5.19 4.04
C HIS A 179 -31.94 6.36 4.84
N MET A 180 -32.62 6.73 5.92
CA MET A 180 -32.12 7.66 6.92
C MET A 180 -31.61 6.85 8.11
N VAL A 181 -30.31 6.93 8.38
CA VAL A 181 -29.64 6.17 9.43
C VAL A 181 -29.21 7.12 10.54
N GLU A 182 -29.60 6.82 11.77
CA GLU A 182 -29.16 7.54 12.96
C GLU A 182 -27.88 6.89 13.48
N LEU A 183 -26.80 7.68 13.59
CA LEU A 183 -25.45 7.25 13.98
C LEU A 183 -25.09 7.64 15.43
N SER A 184 -26.00 8.32 16.13
CA SER A 184 -25.84 8.66 17.54
C SER A 184 -25.84 7.40 18.42
N CYS A 185 -24.91 7.33 19.37
CA CYS A 185 -24.79 6.24 20.34
C CYS A 185 -25.12 6.76 21.74
N GLY A 186 -26.22 6.31 22.35
CA GLY A 186 -26.61 6.65 23.73
C GLY A 186 -28.12 6.83 23.90
N GLU A 187 -28.67 6.43 25.05
CA GLU A 187 -30.11 6.49 25.34
C GLU A 187 -30.60 7.90 25.71
N GLU A 188 -29.66 8.80 26.07
CA GLU A 188 -29.91 10.17 26.53
C GLU A 188 -29.12 11.18 25.69
N LEU A 189 -29.33 11.19 24.37
CA LEU A 189 -28.81 12.25 23.49
C LEU A 189 -29.91 13.27 23.20
N GLU A 190 -29.57 14.55 23.36
CA GLU A 190 -30.40 15.67 22.90
C GLU A 190 -30.62 15.58 21.39
N GLU A 191 -31.67 16.20 20.85
CA GLU A 191 -32.02 16.09 19.42
C GLU A 191 -30.90 16.50 18.45
N LEU A 192 -29.87 17.18 18.96
CA LEU A 192 -28.80 17.83 18.22
C LEU A 192 -27.63 16.92 17.97
N ASP A 193 -27.37 16.10 18.96
CA ASP A 193 -26.33 15.12 18.93
C ASP A 193 -26.77 13.91 18.08
N ARG A 194 -28.05 13.88 17.66
CA ARG A 194 -28.59 12.88 16.74
C ARG A 194 -28.08 13.10 15.32
N CYS A 195 -26.92 12.53 15.03
CA CYS A 195 -26.39 12.49 13.69
C CYS A 195 -27.25 11.57 12.80
N ARG A 196 -27.98 12.14 11.82
CA ARG A 196 -28.74 11.37 10.83
C ARG A 196 -28.14 11.53 9.44
N VAL A 197 -27.86 10.41 8.78
CA VAL A 197 -27.24 10.38 7.46
C VAL A 197 -28.19 9.71 6.47
N ARG A 198 -28.38 10.36 5.31
CA ARG A 198 -29.05 9.74 4.16
C ARG A 198 -28.06 8.86 3.42
N VAL A 199 -28.40 7.59 3.26
CA VAL A 199 -27.59 6.60 2.56
C VAL A 199 -28.39 5.95 1.44
N GLN A 200 -27.69 5.54 0.38
CA GLN A 200 -28.29 4.81 -0.72
C GLN A 200 -27.83 3.35 -0.69
N ALA A 201 -28.79 2.43 -0.70
CA ALA A 201 -28.56 1.00 -0.82
C ALA A 201 -28.50 0.60 -2.31
N VAL A 202 -27.39 -0.01 -2.71
CA VAL A 202 -27.16 -0.50 -4.07
C VAL A 202 -26.66 -1.94 -4.00
N ALA A 203 -27.15 -2.80 -4.90
CA ALA A 203 -26.64 -4.15 -5.03
C ALA A 203 -25.19 -4.12 -5.54
N VAL A 204 -24.30 -4.85 -4.88
CA VAL A 204 -22.89 -4.96 -5.27
C VAL A 204 -22.61 -6.39 -5.70
N ASP A 205 -22.22 -6.57 -6.95
CA ASP A 205 -21.76 -7.85 -7.47
C ASP A 205 -20.30 -8.06 -7.08
N ILE A 206 -20.07 -8.94 -6.11
CA ILE A 206 -18.72 -9.29 -5.65
C ILE A 206 -18.29 -10.55 -6.41
N LEU A 207 -17.23 -10.44 -7.19
CA LEU A 207 -16.58 -11.59 -7.82
C LEU A 207 -15.79 -12.38 -6.76
N LEU A 208 -16.46 -13.36 -6.14
CA LEU A 208 -15.83 -14.29 -5.22
C LEU A 208 -15.30 -15.51 -5.99
N PRO A 209 -14.05 -15.93 -5.77
CA PRO A 209 -13.58 -17.21 -6.26
C PRO A 209 -14.45 -18.35 -5.70
N SER A 210 -15.09 -19.13 -6.57
CA SER A 210 -15.95 -20.25 -6.16
C SER A 210 -15.16 -21.42 -5.58
N ALA A 211 -13.92 -21.60 -6.04
CA ALA A 211 -12.99 -22.58 -5.52
C ALA A 211 -11.55 -22.08 -5.76
N LEU A 212 -10.67 -22.34 -4.80
CA LEU A 212 -9.23 -22.17 -4.94
C LEU A 212 -8.59 -23.57 -4.92
N GLU A 213 -8.07 -24.02 -6.05
CA GLU A 213 -7.33 -25.28 -6.12
C GLU A 213 -5.83 -25.01 -5.92
N VAL A 214 -5.33 -25.33 -4.73
CA VAL A 214 -3.89 -25.29 -4.44
C VAL A 214 -3.34 -26.72 -4.55
N ARG A 215 -2.65 -27.00 -5.65
CA ARG A 215 -1.95 -28.28 -5.82
C ARG A 215 -0.60 -28.22 -5.12
N LEU A 216 -0.54 -28.78 -3.92
CA LEU A 216 0.73 -29.04 -3.25
C LEU A 216 1.24 -30.42 -3.65
N THR A 217 2.37 -30.43 -4.35
CA THR A 217 3.12 -31.66 -4.56
C THR A 217 4.11 -31.84 -3.42
N GLN A 218 3.87 -32.82 -2.55
CA GLN A 218 4.86 -33.20 -1.55
C GLN A 218 6.11 -33.73 -2.27
N SER A 219 7.26 -33.13 -2.00
CA SER A 219 8.53 -33.67 -2.48
C SER A 219 8.86 -34.95 -1.72
N SER A 220 9.11 -36.03 -2.44
CA SER A 220 9.61 -37.28 -1.85
C SER A 220 11.10 -37.25 -1.54
N ARG A 221 11.82 -36.19 -1.97
CA ARG A 221 13.29 -36.14 -1.93
C ARG A 221 13.87 -34.90 -1.29
N SER A 222 13.04 -33.93 -0.93
CA SER A 222 13.50 -32.67 -0.35
C SER A 222 12.56 -32.20 0.75
N ILE A 223 13.18 -31.61 1.77
CA ILE A 223 12.50 -30.97 2.88
C ILE A 223 13.06 -29.56 3.03
N LEU A 224 12.23 -28.63 3.48
CA LEU A 224 12.65 -27.32 3.93
C LEU A 224 12.64 -27.30 5.45
N VAL A 225 13.72 -26.80 6.06
CA VAL A 225 13.86 -26.68 7.51
C VAL A 225 14.14 -25.21 7.83
N SER A 226 13.23 -24.56 8.57
CA SER A 226 13.33 -23.16 9.01
C SER A 226 13.39 -23.05 10.54
N ASP A 227 13.57 -21.83 11.05
CA ASP A 227 13.53 -21.49 12.49
C ASP A 227 14.46 -22.30 13.38
N LEU A 228 15.59 -22.71 12.81
CA LEU A 228 16.63 -23.39 13.55
C LEU A 228 17.24 -22.41 14.56
N PRO A 229 17.42 -22.83 15.82
CA PRO A 229 18.07 -21.98 16.81
C PRO A 229 19.48 -21.62 16.34
N SER A 230 19.95 -20.43 16.69
CA SER A 230 21.32 -20.00 16.41
C SER A 230 22.30 -20.85 17.22
N LEU A 231 22.65 -22.01 16.68
CA LEU A 231 23.38 -23.07 17.37
C LEU A 231 24.88 -22.79 17.52
N GLY A 232 25.40 -21.70 16.92
CA GLY A 232 26.83 -21.39 16.92
C GLY A 232 27.70 -22.43 16.20
N ILE A 233 27.10 -23.30 15.39
CA ILE A 233 27.76 -24.37 14.64
C ILE A 233 27.90 -23.98 13.16
N SER A 234 28.89 -24.55 12.48
CA SER A 234 29.04 -24.36 11.04
C SER A 234 27.91 -25.05 10.28
N LYS A 235 27.74 -24.67 9.01
CA LYS A 235 26.72 -25.23 8.12
C LYS A 235 26.90 -26.74 7.94
N GLU A 236 28.14 -27.20 7.84
CA GLU A 236 28.51 -28.60 7.66
C GLU A 236 28.09 -29.42 8.89
N ALA A 237 28.43 -28.94 10.09
CA ALA A 237 28.05 -29.60 11.34
C ALA A 237 26.53 -29.64 11.58
N LEU A 238 25.79 -28.66 11.05
CA LEU A 238 24.33 -28.68 11.06
C LEU A 238 23.78 -29.76 10.11
N LEU A 239 24.33 -29.88 8.91
CA LEU A 239 23.93 -30.90 7.94
C LEU A 239 24.16 -32.31 8.48
N ASP A 240 25.34 -32.57 9.06
CA ASP A 240 25.65 -33.87 9.68
C ASP A 240 24.66 -34.24 10.79
N LYS A 241 24.24 -33.25 11.60
CA LYS A 241 23.23 -33.47 12.66
C LYS A 241 21.85 -33.77 12.09
N LEU A 242 21.45 -33.07 11.03
CA LEU A 242 20.19 -33.30 10.36
C LEU A 242 20.19 -34.69 9.71
N GLU A 243 21.27 -35.07 9.03
CA GLU A 243 21.45 -36.41 8.44
C GLU A 243 21.35 -37.50 9.52
N LEU A 244 22.05 -37.33 10.65
CA LEU A 244 21.96 -38.27 11.77
C LEU A 244 20.56 -38.30 12.43
N PHE A 245 19.82 -37.20 12.37
CA PHE A 245 18.46 -37.15 12.89
C PHE A 245 17.50 -37.92 11.99
N PHE A 246 17.61 -37.75 10.67
CA PHE A 246 16.74 -38.38 9.69
C PHE A 246 17.12 -39.84 9.38
N SER A 247 18.35 -40.28 9.62
CA SER A 247 18.74 -41.69 9.47
C SER A 247 18.17 -42.61 10.57
N LYS A 248 17.65 -42.05 11.65
CA LYS A 248 17.11 -42.83 12.78
C LYS A 248 15.69 -43.30 12.49
N THR A 249 15.49 -44.62 12.51
CA THR A 249 14.18 -45.27 12.31
C THR A 249 13.09 -44.79 13.29
N LYS A 250 13.47 -44.48 14.53
CA LYS A 250 12.56 -43.89 15.54
C LYS A 250 11.96 -42.52 15.14
N ASN A 251 12.58 -41.83 14.19
CA ASN A 251 12.14 -40.52 13.69
C ASN A 251 11.40 -40.66 12.34
N GLY A 252 11.09 -41.89 11.89
CA GLY A 252 10.42 -42.14 10.61
C GLY A 252 11.35 -42.20 9.41
N GLY A 253 12.67 -42.28 9.63
CA GLY A 253 13.65 -42.50 8.58
C GLY A 253 13.79 -43.96 8.17
N SER A 254 14.02 -44.20 6.88
CA SER A 254 14.65 -45.41 6.35
C SER A 254 15.68 -44.98 5.31
N GLU A 255 16.65 -45.83 4.98
CA GLU A 255 17.26 -45.76 3.65
C GLU A 255 16.19 -45.93 2.55
#